data_AF-A0A3A9SHZ3-F1
#
_entry.id   AF-A0A3A9SHZ3-F1
#
_cell.length_a   1.000
_cell.length_b   1.000
_cell.length_c   1.000
_cell.angle_alpha   90.00
_cell.angle_beta   90.00
_cell.angle_gamma   90.00
#
_symmetry.space_group_name_H-M   'P 1'
#
loop_
_entity.id
_entity.type
_entity.pdbx_description
1 polymer ?
#
loop_
_entity_poly.entity_id
_entity_poly.type
_entity_poly.pdbx_seq_one_letter_code
_entity_poly.pdbx_strand_id
1 'polypeptide(L)'
;MMTKNFERITLSDIDAICHACCTYDMKPLSKEQQAKLHLEYGEKDFDLKLSRKSFAKYMPDVKVVIRKGYPHCGYMAAHTREYVEEIEEFVNV
;
A
#
# COMPACT_ATOMS: atom_id res chain seq x y z
N MET A 1 -17.04 -16.40 12.25
CA MET A 1 -15.72 -17.04 12.19
C MET A 1 -15.23 -16.92 10.75
N MET A 2 -14.12 -16.21 10.52
CA MET A 2 -13.62 -15.82 9.19
C MET A 2 -13.48 -17.01 8.22
N THR A 3 -13.24 -18.20 8.75
CA THR A 3 -13.13 -19.49 8.06
C THR A 3 -14.37 -19.90 7.26
N LYS A 4 -15.60 -19.66 7.76
CA LYS A 4 -16.82 -20.06 7.04
C LYS A 4 -17.08 -19.27 5.74
N ASN A 5 -16.47 -18.09 5.61
CA ASN A 5 -16.57 -17.30 4.39
C ASN A 5 -15.68 -17.87 3.28
N PHE A 6 -14.55 -18.48 3.64
CA PHE A 6 -13.66 -19.13 2.68
C PHE A 6 -14.25 -20.45 2.15
N GLU A 7 -15.10 -21.14 2.92
CA GLU A 7 -15.82 -22.34 2.47
C GLU A 7 -16.79 -22.07 1.30
N ARG A 8 -17.12 -20.80 1.03
CA ARG A 8 -18.01 -20.39 -0.07
C ARG A 8 -17.27 -20.05 -1.36
N ILE A 9 -15.93 -19.97 -1.30
CA ILE A 9 -15.11 -19.61 -2.47
C ILE A 9 -15.06 -20.81 -3.40
N THR A 10 -15.59 -20.63 -4.61
CA THR A 10 -15.53 -21.61 -5.68
C THR A 10 -14.23 -21.49 -6.48
N LEU A 11 -13.90 -22.50 -7.29
CA LEU A 11 -12.76 -22.40 -8.22
C LEU A 11 -12.92 -21.21 -9.19
N SER A 12 -14.15 -20.93 -9.66
CA SER A 12 -14.42 -19.76 -10.49
C SER A 12 -14.19 -18.44 -9.78
N ASP A 13 -14.46 -18.37 -8.47
CA ASP A 13 -14.15 -17.17 -7.68
C ASP A 13 -12.64 -16.98 -7.57
N ILE A 14 -11.88 -18.07 -7.38
CA ILE A 14 -10.42 -18.03 -7.37
C ILE A 14 -9.87 -17.56 -8.71
N ASP A 15 -10.37 -18.12 -9.83
CA ASP A 15 -9.95 -17.72 -11.17
C ASP A 15 -10.27 -16.25 -11.45
N ALA A 16 -11.44 -15.77 -11.03
CA ALA A 16 -11.82 -14.37 -11.16
C ALA A 16 -10.93 -13.45 -10.32
N ILE A 17 -10.63 -13.83 -9.07
CA ILE A 17 -9.70 -13.09 -8.20
C ILE A 17 -8.31 -13.04 -8.84
N CYS A 18 -7.78 -14.19 -9.27
CA CYS A 18 -6.48 -14.29 -9.92
C CYS A 18 -6.42 -13.45 -11.20
N HIS A 19 -7.44 -13.53 -12.06
CA HIS A 19 -7.52 -12.71 -13.26
C HIS A 19 -7.48 -11.23 -12.91
N ALA A 20 -8.36 -10.78 -12.01
CA ALA A 20 -8.41 -9.38 -11.59
C ALA A 20 -7.07 -8.89 -11.01
N CYS A 21 -6.40 -9.68 -10.17
CA CYS A 21 -5.12 -9.31 -9.55
C CYS A 21 -3.94 -9.35 -10.54
N CYS A 22 -3.91 -10.30 -11.47
CA CYS A 22 -2.78 -10.53 -12.37
C CYS A 22 -2.87 -9.73 -13.68
N THR A 23 -4.08 -9.34 -14.12
CA THR A 23 -4.29 -8.59 -15.37
C THR A 23 -4.63 -7.13 -15.13
N TYR A 24 -4.53 -6.64 -13.90
CA TYR A 24 -4.76 -5.23 -13.60
C TYR A 24 -3.75 -4.35 -14.35
N ASP A 25 -4.26 -3.57 -15.28
CA ASP A 25 -3.48 -2.60 -16.05
C ASP A 25 -3.31 -1.32 -15.23
N MET A 26 -2.24 -1.29 -14.43
CA MET A 26 -1.92 -0.15 -13.61
C MET A 26 -1.61 1.08 -14.48
N LYS A 27 -2.45 2.11 -14.38
CA LYS A 27 -2.26 3.37 -15.10
C LYS A 27 -1.44 4.37 -14.29
N PRO A 28 -0.63 5.22 -14.96
CA PRO A 28 -0.01 6.36 -14.28
C PRO A 28 -1.07 7.26 -13.64
N LEU A 29 -0.83 7.68 -12.41
CA LEU A 29 -1.71 8.58 -11.67
C LEU A 29 -1.45 10.03 -12.06
N SER A 30 -2.51 10.84 -12.10
CA SER A 30 -2.38 12.28 -12.29
C SER A 30 -1.66 12.92 -11.09
N LYS A 31 -1.08 14.11 -11.27
CA LYS A 31 -0.45 14.84 -10.16
C LYS A 31 -1.42 15.10 -9.00
N GLU A 32 -2.67 15.39 -9.31
CA GLU A 32 -3.72 15.60 -8.31
C GLU A 32 -4.02 14.31 -7.53
N GLN A 33 -4.04 13.16 -8.20
CA GLN A 33 -4.21 11.87 -7.53
C GLN A 33 -3.01 11.55 -6.66
N GLN A 34 -1.78 11.77 -7.15
CA GLN A 34 -0.56 11.53 -6.39
C GLN A 34 -0.43 12.42 -5.15
N ALA A 35 -0.93 13.66 -5.19
CA ALA A 35 -0.96 14.56 -4.04
C ALA A 35 -1.85 14.06 -2.89
N LYS A 36 -2.81 13.18 -3.18
CA LYS A 36 -3.73 12.57 -2.20
C LYS A 36 -3.20 11.25 -1.63
N LEU A 37 -1.97 10.84 -1.97
CA LEU A 37 -1.39 9.59 -1.49
C LEU A 37 -0.41 9.82 -0.34
N HIS A 38 -0.57 9.01 0.70
CA HIS A 38 0.44 8.82 1.74
C HIS A 38 1.01 7.41 1.61
N LEU A 39 2.22 7.29 1.04
CA LEU A 39 2.91 6.02 0.89
C LEU A 39 4.02 5.92 1.94
N GLU A 40 3.92 4.95 2.84
CA GLU A 40 4.91 4.69 3.87
C GLU A 40 5.47 3.28 3.77
N TYR A 41 6.78 3.15 3.96
CA TYR A 41 7.47 1.87 4.06
C TYR A 41 8.52 1.90 5.18
N GLY A 42 8.70 0.76 5.85
CA GLY A 42 9.91 0.52 6.62
C GLY A 42 11.13 0.33 5.72
N GLU A 43 12.30 0.81 6.13
CA GLU A 43 13.55 0.61 5.37
C GLU A 43 13.91 -0.86 5.16
N LYS A 44 13.54 -1.72 6.12
CA LYS A 44 13.78 -3.18 6.08
C LYS A 44 12.60 -3.95 5.48
N ASP A 45 11.63 -3.26 4.89
CA ASP A 45 10.52 -3.88 4.19
C ASP A 45 11.01 -4.54 2.90
N PHE A 46 10.68 -5.82 2.74
CA PHE A 46 11.03 -6.62 1.56
C PHE A 46 10.40 -6.04 0.28
N ASP A 47 9.18 -5.52 0.37
CA ASP A 47 8.42 -5.05 -0.78
C ASP A 47 8.89 -3.68 -1.27
N LEU A 48 9.56 -2.88 -0.43
CA LEU A 48 10.04 -1.54 -0.79
C LEU A 48 10.89 -1.54 -2.06
N LYS A 49 11.72 -2.57 -2.28
CA LYS A 49 12.55 -2.68 -3.48
C LYS A 49 11.71 -2.82 -4.76
N LEU A 50 10.61 -3.58 -4.69
CA LEU A 50 9.69 -3.76 -5.80
C LEU A 50 8.87 -2.49 -6.02
N SER A 51 8.32 -1.93 -4.94
CA SER A 51 7.47 -0.74 -4.99
C SER A 51 8.18 0.49 -5.55
N ARG A 52 9.49 0.66 -5.30
CA ARG A 52 10.29 1.75 -5.91
C ARG A 52 10.22 1.79 -7.43
N LYS A 53 10.18 0.64 -8.09
CA LYS A 53 10.02 0.58 -9.55
C LYS A 53 8.63 1.04 -9.98
N SER A 54 7.61 0.67 -9.22
CA SER A 54 6.23 1.07 -9.45
C SER A 54 6.01 2.57 -9.24
N PHE A 55 6.63 3.18 -8.22
CA PHE A 55 6.56 4.63 -8.00
C PHE A 55 7.11 5.38 -9.20
N ALA A 56 8.32 5.03 -9.65
CA ALA A 56 8.95 5.70 -10.78
C ALA A 56 8.13 5.60 -12.08
N LYS A 57 7.40 4.50 -12.28
CA LYS A 57 6.61 4.26 -13.49
C LYS A 57 5.21 4.88 -13.45
N TYR A 58 4.53 4.78 -12.32
CA TYR A 58 3.09 5.11 -12.23
C TYR A 58 2.79 6.31 -11.34
N MET A 59 3.70 6.69 -10.45
CA MET A 59 3.50 7.73 -9.44
C MET A 59 4.80 8.53 -9.21
N PRO A 60 5.40 9.15 -10.26
CA PRO A 60 6.74 9.73 -10.16
C PRO A 60 6.84 10.96 -9.25
N ASP A 61 5.73 11.64 -8.99
CA ASP A 61 5.65 12.85 -8.16
C ASP A 61 5.27 12.52 -6.69
N VAL A 62 4.94 11.27 -6.37
CA VAL A 62 4.53 10.89 -5.01
C VAL A 62 5.69 10.99 -4.03
N LYS A 63 5.44 11.58 -2.86
CA LYS A 63 6.40 11.57 -1.75
C LYS A 63 6.21 10.28 -0.97
N VAL A 64 7.29 9.50 -0.84
CA VAL A 64 7.28 8.24 -0.09
C VAL A 64 8.04 8.44 1.22
N VAL A 65 7.40 8.14 2.34
CA VAL A 65 7.99 8.15 3.67
C VAL A 65 8.73 6.83 3.91
N ILE A 66 10.02 6.90 4.25
CA ILE A 66 10.84 5.72 4.56
C ILE A 66 11.25 5.76 6.03
N ARG A 67 10.70 4.84 6.84
CA ARG A 67 11.00 4.72 8.27
C ARG A 67 12.27 3.89 8.48
N LYS A 68 13.39 4.56 8.76
CA LYS A 68 14.71 3.92 8.96
C LYS A 68 14.68 2.87 10.06
N GLY A 69 15.31 1.73 9.83
CA GLY A 69 15.42 0.64 10.80
C GLY A 69 14.17 -0.23 11.01
N TYR A 70 13.00 0.16 10.48
CA TYR A 70 11.73 -0.55 10.68
C TYR A 70 11.41 -1.54 9.54
N PRO A 71 10.72 -2.66 9.83
CA PRO A 71 10.03 -3.49 8.84
C PRO A 71 8.69 -2.85 8.42
N HIS A 72 7.92 -3.52 7.54
CA HIS A 72 6.67 -3.04 6.93
C HIS A 72 5.77 -2.17 7.84
N CYS A 73 5.11 -2.77 8.84
CA CYS A 73 4.26 -2.04 9.80
C CYS A 73 5.00 -1.62 11.08
N GLY A 74 6.33 -1.65 11.08
CA GLY A 74 7.12 -1.57 12.30
C GLY A 74 6.98 -0.24 13.04
N TYR A 75 6.95 0.87 12.29
CA TYR A 75 6.84 2.20 12.89
C TYR A 75 5.44 2.42 13.47
N MET A 76 4.39 2.19 12.68
CA MET A 76 2.99 2.30 13.12
C MET A 76 2.73 1.47 14.40
N ALA A 77 3.25 0.24 14.47
CA ALA A 77 3.05 -0.62 15.64
C ALA A 77 3.81 -0.14 16.89
N ALA A 78 4.97 0.49 16.71
CA ALA A 78 5.80 0.96 17.82
C ALA A 78 5.42 2.37 18.31
N HIS A 79 4.90 3.22 17.41
CA HIS A 79 4.61 4.64 17.64
C HIS A 79 3.19 4.98 17.18
N THR A 80 2.21 4.21 17.65
CA THR A 80 0.83 4.28 17.15
C THR A 80 0.22 5.67 17.31
N ARG A 81 0.45 6.34 18.44
CA ARG A 81 -0.12 7.66 18.70
C ARG A 81 0.44 8.70 17.73
N GLU A 82 1.77 8.73 17.60
CA GLU A 82 2.50 9.63 16.71
C GLU A 82 2.12 9.37 15.24
N TYR A 83 1.97 8.10 14.86
CA TYR A 83 1.53 7.72 13.53
C TYR A 83 0.09 8.20 13.25
N VAL A 84 -0.83 8.05 14.20
CA VAL A 84 -2.21 8.54 14.05
C VAL A 84 -2.22 10.06 13.89
N GLU A 85 -1.48 10.79 14.71
CA GLU A 85 -1.36 12.25 14.61
C GLU A 85 -0.87 12.66 13.20
N GLU A 86 0.17 12.01 12.66
CA GLU A 86 0.71 12.29 11.32
C GLU A 86 -0.32 12.01 10.19
N ILE A 87 -1.08 10.92 10.30
CA ILE A 87 -2.10 10.57 9.29
C ILE A 87 -3.30 11.51 9.37
N GLU A 88 -3.74 11.90 10.58
CA GLU A 88 -4.79 12.89 10.75
C GLU A 88 -4.39 14.25 10.17
N GLU A 89 -3.14 14.67 10.37
CA GLU A 89 -2.61 15.87 9.72
C GLU A 89 -2.62 15.74 8.19
N PHE A 90 -2.23 14.59 7.64
CA PHE A 90 -2.24 14.37 6.19
C PHE A 90 -3.66 14.41 5.58
N VAL A 91 -4.64 13.81 6.24
CA VAL A 91 -6.02 13.67 5.70
C VAL A 91 -6.81 14.98 5.81
N ASN A 92 -6.49 15.85 6.75
CA ASN A 92 -7.18 17.12 6.97
C ASN A 92 -6.65 18.29 6.10
N VAL A 93 -5.79 18.00 5.10
CA VAL A 93 -5.18 18.97 4.16
C VAL A 93 -5.92 19.04 2.84
#